data_AF-A0A427APU1-F1
#
_entry.id   AF-A0A427APU1-F1
#
_cell.length_a   1.000
_cell.length_b   1.000
_cell.length_c   1.000
_cell.angle_alpha   90.00
_cell.angle_beta   90.00
_cell.angle_gamma   90.00
#
_symmetry.space_group_name_H-M   'P 1'
#
loop_
_entity.id
_entity.type
_entity.pdbx_description
1 polymer ?
#
loop_
_entity_poly.entity_id
_entity_poly.type
_entity_poly.pdbx_seq_one_letter_code
_entity_poly.pdbx_strand_id
1 'polypeptide(L)'
;MDKVWRSFQAFGDIAFAYSYSIILIEIQDTIRAPPPSEAKVMKKATLISVAVTTTFYMLCGCMGYAAFGDLAPGNLLTGFGFYNPYWLLDIANVAIVIHLVGAYQVYCQPLFAFVEKWALRTRPESHFISKDIRVPLPAGRSYKFNFFRLTWRTAFVVVTTVVSMLLPFFNDVVGFLGAAGFWPLTVYFPVEMYIVQKKVAKWSTRWMCLQLLSLACLIITIASAAGSIAGVVSDLKVYQPFKAR
;
A
#
# COMPACT_ATOMS: atom_id res chain seq x y z
N MET A 1 5.10 -0.34 28.38
CA MET A 1 5.45 -1.25 27.27
C MET A 1 4.90 -0.74 25.94
N ASP A 2 3.73 -0.11 25.94
CA ASP A 2 3.04 0.37 24.73
C ASP A 2 3.88 1.32 23.87
N LYS A 3 4.69 2.21 24.47
CA LYS A 3 5.52 3.16 23.69
C LYS A 3 6.56 2.45 22.81
N VAL A 4 7.18 1.37 23.30
CA VAL A 4 8.17 0.59 22.52
C VAL A 4 7.49 -0.13 21.36
N TRP A 5 6.35 -0.76 21.60
CA TRP A 5 5.58 -1.43 20.54
C TRP A 5 5.10 -0.46 19.47
N ARG A 6 4.60 0.72 19.89
CA ARG A 6 4.23 1.80 18.97
C ARG A 6 5.42 2.34 18.19
N SER A 7 6.60 2.48 18.81
CA SER A 7 7.82 2.87 18.10
C SER A 7 8.22 1.84 17.05
N PHE A 8 8.10 0.54 17.35
CA PHE A 8 8.38 -0.50 16.37
C PHE A 8 7.37 -0.52 15.23
N GLN A 9 6.09 -0.40 15.53
CA GLN A 9 5.03 -0.26 14.54
C GLN A 9 5.27 0.94 13.62
N ALA A 10 5.70 2.09 14.16
CA ALA A 10 5.97 3.29 13.38
C ALA A 10 7.06 3.07 12.30
N PHE A 11 8.03 2.18 12.51
CA PHE A 11 8.95 1.80 11.43
C PHE A 11 8.24 1.12 10.26
N GLY A 12 7.18 0.36 10.53
CA GLY A 12 6.32 -0.25 9.51
C GLY A 12 5.49 0.77 8.77
N ASP A 13 4.91 1.73 9.48
CA ASP A 13 4.16 2.82 8.87
C ASP A 13 5.05 3.64 7.93
N ILE A 14 6.28 3.94 8.36
CA ILE A 14 7.29 4.59 7.52
C ILE A 14 7.64 3.70 6.32
N ALA A 15 7.91 2.42 6.53
CA ALA A 15 8.26 1.50 5.46
C ALA A 15 7.14 1.38 4.41
N PHE A 16 5.89 1.32 4.86
CA PHE A 16 4.71 1.33 3.99
C PHE A 16 4.61 2.63 3.20
N ALA A 17 4.79 3.78 3.86
CA ALA A 17 4.65 5.10 3.26
C ALA A 17 5.66 5.39 2.13
N TYR A 18 6.79 4.67 2.11
CA TYR A 18 7.81 4.73 1.05
C TYR A 18 7.78 3.53 0.08
N SER A 19 6.82 2.62 0.19
CA SER A 19 6.74 1.41 -0.63
C SER A 19 6.09 1.67 -2.00
N TYR A 20 6.78 2.41 -2.87
CA TYR A 20 6.35 2.63 -4.27
C TYR A 20 6.88 1.57 -5.25
N SER A 21 7.68 0.62 -4.78
CA SER A 21 8.27 -0.47 -5.58
C SER A 21 7.23 -1.30 -6.32
N ILE A 22 6.02 -1.42 -5.75
CA ILE A 22 4.89 -2.21 -6.29
C ILE A 22 4.36 -1.63 -7.61
N ILE A 23 4.46 -0.32 -7.82
CA ILE A 23 3.95 0.37 -9.02
C ILE A 23 5.09 0.91 -9.89
N LEU A 24 6.34 0.69 -9.48
CA LEU A 24 7.51 1.28 -10.10
C LEU A 24 7.68 0.82 -11.56
N ILE A 25 7.41 -0.46 -11.81
CA ILE A 25 7.56 -1.07 -13.14
C ILE A 25 6.47 -0.57 -14.08
N GLU A 26 5.24 -0.43 -13.59
CA GLU A 26 4.12 0.12 -14.34
C GLU A 26 4.37 1.58 -14.71
N ILE A 27 4.91 2.39 -13.79
CA ILE A 27 5.31 3.77 -14.08
C ILE A 27 6.42 3.79 -15.15
N GLN A 28 7.43 2.92 -15.02
CA GLN A 28 8.52 2.80 -15.99
C GLN A 28 8.02 2.49 -17.39
N ASP A 29 7.08 1.55 -17.51
CA ASP A 29 6.48 1.15 -18.78
C ASP A 29 5.70 2.29 -19.47
N THR A 30 5.26 3.31 -18.71
CA THR A 30 4.58 4.48 -19.28
C THR A 30 5.51 5.55 -19.87
N ILE A 31 6.82 5.50 -19.58
CA ILE A 31 7.78 6.49 -20.04
C ILE A 31 8.01 6.31 -21.55
N ARG A 32 7.46 7.24 -22.35
CA ARG A 32 7.64 7.24 -23.81
C ARG A 32 9.09 7.55 -24.18
N ALA A 33 9.65 6.79 -25.12
CA ALA A 33 10.83 7.21 -25.90
C ALA A 33 10.42 8.35 -26.87
N PRO A 34 11.24 9.40 -27.12
CA PRO A 34 12.71 9.39 -27.23
C PRO A 34 13.40 10.19 -26.07
N PRO A 35 14.71 10.56 -26.10
CA PRO A 35 15.56 10.73 -24.90
C PRO A 35 15.02 11.79 -23.91
N PRO A 36 15.21 11.60 -22.59
CA PRO A 36 16.28 10.82 -21.93
C PRO A 36 15.95 9.33 -21.68
N SER A 37 16.96 8.52 -21.34
CA SER A 37 16.75 7.11 -20.96
C SER A 37 15.79 6.99 -19.77
N GLU A 38 14.94 5.95 -19.77
CA GLU A 38 14.00 5.65 -18.68
C GLU A 38 14.68 5.71 -17.32
N ALA A 39 15.87 5.14 -17.19
CA ALA A 39 16.66 5.18 -15.96
C ALA A 39 17.00 6.61 -15.51
N LYS A 40 17.30 7.53 -16.43
CA LYS A 40 17.61 8.94 -16.10
C LYS A 40 16.34 9.69 -15.69
N VAL A 41 15.24 9.48 -16.41
CA VAL A 41 13.93 10.06 -16.08
C VAL A 41 13.47 9.57 -14.71
N MET A 42 13.50 8.26 -14.48
CA MET A 42 13.11 7.65 -13.22
C MET A 42 13.98 8.10 -12.06
N LYS A 43 15.32 8.15 -12.21
CA LYS A 43 16.18 8.67 -11.13
C LYS A 43 15.81 10.09 -10.72
N LYS A 44 15.53 10.97 -11.69
CA LYS A 44 15.12 12.35 -11.40
C LYS A 44 13.73 12.38 -10.76
N ALA A 45 12.77 11.64 -11.31
CA ALA A 45 11.40 11.57 -10.82
C ALA A 45 11.36 11.00 -9.39
N THR A 46 12.04 9.89 -9.13
CA THR A 46 12.19 9.28 -7.81
C THR A 46 12.86 10.23 -6.83
N LEU A 47 13.96 10.89 -7.21
CA LEU A 47 14.64 11.85 -6.32
C LEU A 47 13.71 12.97 -5.89
N ILE A 48 13.02 13.60 -6.85
CA ILE A 48 12.08 14.69 -6.56
C ILE A 48 10.90 14.19 -5.72
N SER A 49 10.32 13.05 -6.10
CA SER A 49 9.14 12.49 -5.42
C SER A 49 9.46 12.10 -3.98
N VAL A 50 10.60 11.43 -3.75
CA VAL A 50 11.05 11.07 -2.40
C VAL A 50 11.35 12.33 -1.59
N ALA A 51 12.08 13.31 -2.15
CA ALA A 51 12.38 14.55 -1.44
C ALA A 51 11.12 15.30 -1.01
N VAL A 52 10.17 15.49 -1.93
CA VAL A 52 8.89 16.16 -1.66
C VAL A 52 8.09 15.40 -0.60
N THR A 53 7.96 14.07 -0.77
CA THR A 53 7.22 13.21 0.15
C THR A 53 7.84 13.23 1.55
N THR A 54 9.17 13.13 1.65
CA THR A 54 9.88 13.23 2.93
C THR A 54 9.67 14.58 3.60
N THR A 55 9.75 15.68 2.85
CA THR A 55 9.48 17.01 3.41
C THR A 55 8.05 17.09 3.95
N PHE A 56 7.05 16.65 3.20
CA PHE A 56 5.66 16.66 3.67
C PHE A 56 5.43 15.78 4.89
N TYR A 57 5.93 14.53 4.89
CA TYR A 57 5.78 13.63 6.03
C TYR A 57 6.49 14.15 7.28
N MET A 58 7.70 14.68 7.13
CA MET A 58 8.43 15.29 8.26
C MET A 58 7.69 16.53 8.79
N LEU A 59 7.15 17.37 7.91
CA LEU A 59 6.35 18.53 8.33
C LEU A 59 5.11 18.09 9.11
N CYS A 60 4.32 17.15 8.57
CA CYS A 60 3.13 16.64 9.25
C CYS A 60 3.46 15.96 10.59
N GLY A 61 4.51 15.12 10.62
CA GLY A 61 4.95 14.44 11.84
C GLY A 61 5.47 15.40 12.90
N CYS A 62 6.35 16.32 12.53
CA CYS A 62 6.92 17.31 13.46
C CYS A 62 5.87 18.30 13.97
N MET A 63 4.99 18.83 13.10
CA MET A 63 3.93 19.73 13.53
C MET A 63 2.88 19.01 14.39
N GLY A 64 2.51 17.78 14.02
CA GLY A 64 1.62 16.95 14.83
C GLY A 64 2.19 16.69 16.22
N TYR A 65 3.47 16.32 16.30
CA TYR A 65 4.14 16.15 17.59
C TYR A 65 4.32 17.47 18.36
N ALA A 66 4.63 18.58 17.68
CA ALA A 66 4.74 19.89 18.34
C ALA A 66 3.41 20.37 18.92
N ALA A 67 2.29 20.04 18.28
CA ALA A 67 0.95 20.41 18.73
C ALA A 67 0.42 19.51 19.85
N PHE A 68 0.69 18.20 19.80
CA PHE A 68 0.04 17.20 20.68
C PHE A 68 0.99 16.43 21.59
N GLY A 69 2.31 16.53 21.37
CA GLY A 69 3.32 15.80 22.11
C GLY A 69 3.07 14.28 22.10
N ASP A 70 3.23 13.66 23.26
CA ASP A 70 3.00 12.22 23.48
C ASP A 70 1.54 11.78 23.29
N LEU A 71 0.60 12.72 23.15
CA LEU A 71 -0.83 12.46 22.90
C LEU A 71 -1.19 12.45 21.40
N ALA A 72 -0.22 12.64 20.50
CA ALA A 72 -0.47 12.62 19.07
C ALA A 72 -1.14 11.30 18.64
N PRO A 73 -2.34 11.33 18.04
CA PRO A 73 -3.03 10.13 17.59
C PRO A 73 -2.37 9.56 16.33
N GLY A 74 -2.40 8.24 16.16
CA GLY A 74 -1.84 7.60 14.96
C GLY A 74 -2.56 8.00 13.67
N ASN A 75 -3.87 8.25 13.73
CA ASN A 75 -4.60 8.96 12.69
C ASN A 75 -5.09 10.30 13.24
N LEU A 76 -4.49 11.38 12.74
CA LEU A 76 -4.80 12.76 13.13
C LEU A 76 -6.31 13.01 13.04
N LEU A 77 -6.95 12.66 11.92
CA LEU A 77 -8.35 12.99 11.65
C LEU A 77 -9.35 12.29 12.58
N THR A 78 -8.99 11.13 13.14
CA THR A 78 -9.86 10.38 14.08
C THR A 78 -9.62 10.74 15.54
N GLY A 79 -8.46 11.32 15.88
CA GLY A 79 -8.18 11.75 17.25
C GLY A 79 -8.89 13.05 17.64
N PHE A 80 -9.45 13.76 16.66
CA PHE A 80 -10.14 15.03 16.85
C PHE A 80 -11.61 14.80 17.21
N GLY A 81 -11.85 14.38 18.45
CA GLY A 81 -13.21 14.16 18.95
C GLY A 81 -14.07 15.43 19.01
N PHE A 82 -13.52 16.62 19.31
CA PHE A 82 -14.34 17.79 19.65
C PHE A 82 -13.61 19.14 19.55
N TYR A 83 -12.95 19.48 18.43
CA TYR A 83 -12.36 20.82 18.29
C TYR A 83 -12.81 21.51 17.01
N ASN A 84 -13.56 22.61 17.20
CA ASN A 84 -13.97 23.54 16.15
C ASN A 84 -12.77 23.95 15.27
N PRO A 85 -12.93 24.05 13.94
CA PRO A 85 -14.19 23.95 13.20
C PRO A 85 -14.39 22.62 12.44
N TYR A 86 -15.59 22.04 12.56
CA TYR A 86 -15.96 20.76 11.94
C TYR A 86 -15.83 20.72 10.41
N TRP A 87 -16.06 21.86 9.74
CA TRP A 87 -15.98 21.94 8.28
C TRP A 87 -14.59 21.56 7.74
N LEU A 88 -13.52 21.82 8.50
CA LEU A 88 -12.16 21.50 8.06
C LEU A 88 -11.92 19.99 8.10
N LEU A 89 -12.42 19.30 9.13
CA LEU A 89 -12.42 17.84 9.18
C LEU A 89 -13.26 17.24 8.05
N ASP A 90 -14.43 17.80 7.78
CA ASP A 90 -15.32 17.29 6.73
C ASP A 90 -14.67 17.41 5.35
N ILE A 91 -14.06 18.55 5.03
CA ILE A 91 -13.31 18.73 3.78
C ILE A 91 -12.14 17.74 3.70
N ALA A 92 -11.40 17.53 4.79
CA ALA A 92 -10.30 16.58 4.82
C ALA A 92 -10.79 15.13 4.57
N ASN A 93 -11.90 14.73 5.20
CA ASN A 93 -12.51 13.41 4.99
C ASN A 93 -13.03 13.25 3.56
N VAL A 94 -13.67 14.28 2.97
CA VAL A 94 -14.09 14.26 1.57
C VAL A 94 -12.90 14.11 0.62
N ALA A 95 -11.81 14.83 0.87
CA ALA A 95 -10.59 14.71 0.08
C ALA A 95 -9.99 13.29 0.16
N ILE A 96 -9.98 12.68 1.35
CA ILE A 96 -9.57 11.29 1.54
C ILE A 96 -10.47 10.33 0.77
N VAL A 97 -11.79 10.51 0.81
CA VAL A 97 -12.73 9.65 0.06
C VAL A 97 -12.46 9.75 -1.44
N ILE A 98 -12.34 10.97 -1.98
CA ILE A 98 -12.05 11.18 -3.40
C ILE A 98 -10.74 10.50 -3.80
N HIS A 99 -9.68 10.69 -2.99
CA HIS A 99 -8.37 10.09 -3.21
C HIS A 99 -8.42 8.55 -3.17
N LEU A 100 -9.01 7.97 -2.11
CA LEU A 100 -9.04 6.53 -1.90
C LEU A 100 -9.93 5.80 -2.91
N VAL A 101 -11.04 6.42 -3.36
CA VAL A 101 -11.86 5.85 -4.44
C VAL A 101 -11.04 5.74 -5.73
N GLY A 102 -10.30 6.79 -6.09
CA GLY A 102 -9.41 6.76 -7.25
C GLY A 102 -8.30 5.71 -7.11
N ALA A 103 -7.62 5.68 -5.96
CA ALA A 103 -6.58 4.70 -5.67
C ALA A 103 -7.11 3.26 -5.75
N TYR A 104 -8.26 2.98 -5.12
CA TYR A 104 -8.88 1.65 -5.13
C TYR A 104 -9.14 1.15 -6.56
N GLN A 105 -9.65 2.03 -7.44
CA GLN A 105 -9.90 1.66 -8.83
C GLN A 105 -8.62 1.26 -9.57
N VAL A 106 -7.52 1.98 -9.36
CA VAL A 106 -6.23 1.71 -10.00
C VAL A 106 -5.59 0.43 -9.43
N TYR A 107 -5.51 0.31 -8.10
CA TYR A 107 -4.85 -0.83 -7.44
C TYR A 107 -5.60 -2.15 -7.63
N CYS A 108 -6.92 -2.13 -7.82
CA CYS A 108 -7.68 -3.35 -8.08
C CYS A 108 -7.53 -3.86 -9.53
N GLN A 109 -7.18 -3.02 -10.51
CA GLN A 109 -7.10 -3.48 -11.91
C GLN A 109 -6.07 -4.59 -12.14
N PRO A 110 -4.81 -4.51 -11.66
CA PRO A 110 -3.84 -5.58 -11.87
C PRO A 110 -4.30 -6.90 -11.26
N LEU A 111 -4.90 -6.86 -10.07
CA LEU A 111 -5.43 -8.03 -9.38
C LEU A 111 -6.58 -8.67 -10.17
N PHE A 112 -7.55 -7.85 -10.61
CA PHE A 112 -8.66 -8.33 -11.43
C PHE A 112 -8.16 -8.93 -12.73
N ALA A 113 -7.25 -8.25 -13.43
CA ALA A 113 -6.67 -8.74 -14.66
C ALA A 113 -5.91 -10.06 -14.45
N PHE A 114 -5.18 -10.22 -13.34
CA PHE A 114 -4.46 -11.44 -13.01
C PHE A 114 -5.43 -12.61 -12.79
N VAL A 115 -6.42 -12.46 -11.91
CA VAL A 115 -7.39 -13.52 -11.58
C VAL A 115 -8.24 -13.88 -12.79
N GLU A 116 -8.70 -12.89 -13.55
CA GLU A 116 -9.50 -13.12 -14.77
C GLU A 116 -8.70 -13.88 -15.83
N LYS A 117 -7.45 -13.48 -16.10
CA LYS A 117 -6.58 -14.20 -17.05
C LYS A 117 -6.25 -15.60 -16.57
N TRP A 118 -6.01 -15.79 -15.28
CA TRP A 118 -5.74 -17.09 -14.70
C TRP A 118 -6.95 -18.01 -14.84
N ALA A 119 -8.15 -17.54 -14.44
CA ALA A 119 -9.39 -18.31 -14.56
C ALA A 119 -9.68 -18.74 -16.02
N LEU A 120 -9.45 -17.84 -16.98
CA LEU A 120 -9.60 -18.13 -18.41
C LEU A 120 -8.61 -19.21 -18.90
N ARG A 121 -7.37 -19.20 -18.41
CA ARG A 121 -6.35 -20.21 -18.77
C ARG A 121 -6.64 -21.56 -18.14
N THR A 122 -7.12 -21.59 -16.90
CA THR A 122 -7.33 -22.83 -16.14
C THR A 122 -8.65 -23.52 -16.51
N ARG A 123 -9.70 -22.76 -16.85
CA ARG A 123 -11.03 -23.30 -17.18
C ARG A 123 -11.60 -22.64 -18.43
N PRO A 124 -10.95 -22.78 -19.60
CA PRO A 124 -11.39 -22.12 -20.84
C PRO A 124 -12.78 -22.58 -21.32
N GLU A 125 -13.13 -23.84 -21.04
CA GLU A 125 -14.40 -24.44 -21.48
C GLU A 125 -15.63 -23.97 -20.67
N SER A 126 -15.42 -23.31 -19.54
CA SER A 126 -16.53 -22.79 -18.75
C SER A 126 -17.16 -21.57 -19.43
N HIS A 127 -18.38 -21.74 -19.94
CA HIS A 127 -19.16 -20.63 -20.52
C HIS A 127 -19.37 -19.47 -19.54
N PHE A 128 -19.36 -19.70 -18.22
CA PHE A 128 -19.46 -18.63 -17.23
C PHE A 128 -18.24 -17.69 -17.25
N ILE A 129 -17.05 -18.23 -17.54
CA ILE A 129 -15.77 -17.53 -17.50
C ILE A 129 -15.45 -16.95 -18.89
N SER A 130 -15.60 -17.74 -19.95
CA SER A 130 -15.15 -17.39 -21.31
C SER A 130 -16.17 -16.63 -22.15
N LYS A 131 -17.47 -16.67 -21.82
CA LYS A 131 -18.51 -16.05 -22.63
C LYS A 131 -18.65 -14.55 -22.32
N ASP A 132 -18.33 -13.74 -23.31
CA ASP A 132 -18.65 -12.31 -23.32
C ASP A 132 -20.01 -12.08 -24.01
N ILE A 133 -20.99 -11.63 -23.23
CA ILE A 133 -22.32 -11.25 -23.71
C ILE A 133 -22.27 -9.79 -24.13
N ARG A 134 -22.63 -9.51 -25.38
CA ARG A 134 -22.72 -8.13 -25.87
C ARG A 134 -24.12 -7.62 -25.60
N VAL A 135 -24.25 -6.66 -24.69
CA VAL A 135 -25.51 -5.96 -24.44
C VAL A 135 -25.51 -4.72 -25.34
N PRO A 136 -26.49 -4.58 -26.26
CA PRO A 136 -26.61 -3.39 -27.08
C PRO A 136 -27.07 -2.21 -26.21
N LEU A 137 -26.35 -1.09 -26.26
CA LEU A 137 -26.76 0.18 -25.66
C LEU A 137 -27.28 1.15 -26.73
N PRO A 138 -28.09 2.13 -26.33
CA PRO A 138 -28.44 3.27 -27.19
C PRO A 138 -27.19 3.97 -27.73
N ALA A 139 -27.30 4.57 -28.92
CA ALA A 139 -26.21 5.24 -29.65
C ALA A 139 -25.11 4.32 -30.24
N GLY A 140 -25.45 3.08 -30.60
CA GLY A 140 -24.55 2.18 -31.35
C GLY A 140 -23.37 1.62 -30.55
N ARG A 141 -23.38 1.77 -29.23
CA ARG A 141 -22.36 1.22 -28.33
C ARG A 141 -22.76 -0.19 -27.90
N SER A 142 -21.83 -1.13 -27.91
CA SER A 142 -22.04 -2.47 -27.34
C SER A 142 -21.22 -2.60 -26.05
N TYR A 143 -21.85 -2.96 -24.94
CA TYR A 143 -21.13 -3.27 -23.70
C TYR A 143 -20.83 -4.77 -23.62
N LYS A 144 -19.55 -5.11 -23.43
CA LYS A 144 -19.11 -6.50 -23.22
C LYS A 144 -19.30 -6.85 -21.75
N PHE A 145 -20.32 -7.65 -21.47
CA PHE A 145 -20.67 -8.15 -20.16
C PHE A 145 -20.15 -9.58 -19.98
N ASN A 146 -19.60 -9.90 -18.81
CA ASN A 146 -19.13 -11.23 -18.47
C ASN A 146 -19.55 -11.56 -17.04
N PHE A 147 -20.27 -12.66 -16.87
CA PHE A 147 -20.84 -13.02 -15.58
C PHE A 147 -19.77 -13.31 -14.53
N PHE A 148 -18.68 -14.00 -14.89
CA PHE A 148 -17.56 -14.22 -13.98
C PHE A 148 -16.96 -12.90 -13.49
N ARG A 149 -16.69 -11.95 -14.40
CA ARG A 149 -16.12 -10.64 -14.03
C ARG A 149 -17.02 -9.87 -13.07
N LEU A 150 -18.34 -9.89 -13.30
CA LEU A 150 -19.29 -9.24 -12.38
C LEU A 150 -19.26 -9.92 -11.01
N THR A 151 -19.49 -11.23 -10.96
CA THR A 151 -19.58 -11.96 -9.69
C THR A 151 -18.30 -11.88 -8.88
N TRP A 152 -17.14 -12.09 -9.51
CA TRP A 152 -15.84 -12.04 -8.84
C TRP A 152 -15.53 -10.65 -8.30
N ARG A 153 -15.69 -9.59 -9.11
CA ARG A 153 -15.38 -8.22 -8.67
C ARG A 153 -16.31 -7.78 -7.54
N THR A 154 -17.61 -8.09 -7.63
CA THR A 154 -18.55 -7.80 -6.53
C THR A 154 -18.20 -8.58 -5.27
N ALA A 155 -17.90 -9.88 -5.38
CA ALA A 155 -17.48 -10.69 -4.24
C ALA A 155 -16.21 -10.13 -3.59
N PHE A 156 -15.22 -9.74 -4.39
CA PHE A 156 -14.00 -9.12 -3.90
C PHE A 156 -14.28 -7.83 -3.11
N VAL A 157 -15.09 -6.93 -3.66
CA VAL A 157 -15.47 -5.69 -2.96
C VAL A 157 -16.15 -6.02 -1.63
N VAL A 158 -17.19 -6.88 -1.64
CA VAL A 158 -17.92 -7.27 -0.42
C VAL A 158 -16.99 -7.87 0.64
N VAL A 159 -16.12 -8.80 0.25
CA VAL A 159 -15.16 -9.44 1.17
C VAL A 159 -14.20 -8.40 1.75
N THR A 160 -13.61 -7.55 0.92
CA THR A 160 -12.68 -6.51 1.41
C THR A 160 -13.37 -5.53 2.35
N THR A 161 -14.62 -5.13 2.06
CA THR A 161 -15.41 -4.28 2.94
C THR A 161 -15.69 -4.94 4.28
N VAL A 162 -16.09 -6.22 4.29
CA VAL A 162 -16.32 -6.98 5.54
C VAL A 162 -15.03 -7.09 6.35
N VAL A 163 -13.90 -7.40 5.71
CA VAL A 163 -12.59 -7.45 6.38
C VAL A 163 -12.23 -6.09 6.98
N SER A 164 -12.43 -4.99 6.24
CA SER A 164 -12.19 -3.63 6.75
C SER A 164 -13.08 -3.27 7.93
N MET A 165 -14.33 -3.75 7.95
CA MET A 165 -15.24 -3.55 9.09
C MET A 165 -14.80 -4.34 10.33
N LEU A 166 -14.24 -5.54 10.15
CA LEU A 166 -13.78 -6.41 11.23
C LEU A 166 -12.43 -5.99 11.83
N LEU A 167 -11.59 -5.30 11.06
CA LEU A 167 -10.24 -4.89 11.46
C LEU A 167 -10.06 -3.37 11.32
N PRO A 168 -10.70 -2.55 12.19
CA PRO A 168 -10.62 -1.09 12.12
C PRO A 168 -9.30 -0.51 12.68
N PHE A 169 -8.23 -1.29 12.75
CA PHE A 169 -6.92 -0.90 13.31
C PHE A 169 -5.97 -0.44 12.21
N PHE A 170 -6.25 0.74 11.63
CA PHE A 170 -5.56 1.20 10.43
C PHE A 170 -4.03 1.17 10.55
N ASN A 171 -3.47 1.75 11.61
CA ASN A 171 -2.01 1.81 11.79
C ASN A 171 -1.40 0.43 12.02
N ASP A 172 -2.08 -0.49 12.72
CA ASP A 172 -1.51 -1.81 12.96
C ASP A 172 -1.50 -2.64 11.67
N VAL A 173 -2.56 -2.54 10.88
CA VAL A 173 -2.65 -3.21 9.58
C VAL A 173 -1.61 -2.63 8.61
N VAL A 174 -1.49 -1.31 8.54
CA VAL A 174 -0.51 -0.63 7.69
C VAL A 174 0.93 -0.94 8.12
N GLY A 175 1.23 -0.88 9.42
CA GLY A 175 2.53 -1.26 9.96
C GLY A 175 2.91 -2.70 9.63
N PHE A 176 1.95 -3.63 9.74
CA PHE A 176 2.16 -5.03 9.38
C PHE A 176 2.36 -5.23 7.87
N LEU A 177 1.54 -4.61 7.02
CA LEU A 177 1.68 -4.68 5.57
C LEU A 177 3.01 -4.04 5.11
N GLY A 178 3.40 -2.93 5.74
CA GLY A 178 4.70 -2.29 5.56
C GLY A 178 5.83 -3.25 5.85
N ALA A 179 5.82 -3.91 7.02
CA ALA A 179 6.80 -4.94 7.35
C ALA A 179 6.81 -6.10 6.33
N ALA A 180 5.64 -6.69 6.06
CA ALA A 180 5.54 -7.86 5.19
C ALA A 180 6.02 -7.60 3.75
N GLY A 181 5.76 -6.40 3.21
CA GLY A 181 6.16 -6.03 1.84
C GLY A 181 7.58 -5.46 1.75
N PHE A 182 8.01 -4.67 2.73
CA PHE A 182 9.21 -3.83 2.62
C PHE A 182 10.49 -4.63 2.42
N TRP A 183 10.82 -5.56 3.32
CA TRP A 183 12.06 -6.31 3.19
C TRP A 183 12.11 -7.17 1.91
N PRO A 184 11.15 -8.05 1.62
CA PRO A 184 11.28 -8.94 0.46
C PRO A 184 11.22 -8.19 -0.87
N LEU A 185 10.30 -7.22 -1.02
CA LEU A 185 10.03 -6.57 -2.31
C LEU A 185 10.85 -5.31 -2.55
N THR A 186 11.10 -4.51 -1.51
CA THR A 186 11.77 -3.20 -1.66
C THR A 186 13.26 -3.26 -1.36
N VAL A 187 13.73 -4.23 -0.57
CA VAL A 187 15.13 -4.34 -0.16
C VAL A 187 15.81 -5.58 -0.74
N TYR A 188 15.41 -6.77 -0.28
CA TYR A 188 16.07 -8.03 -0.60
C TYR A 188 16.10 -8.31 -2.11
N PHE A 189 14.93 -8.30 -2.76
CA PHE A 189 14.85 -8.66 -4.18
C PHE A 189 15.64 -7.68 -5.08
N PRO A 190 15.51 -6.35 -4.94
CA PRO A 190 16.34 -5.41 -5.72
C PRO A 190 17.84 -5.52 -5.42
N VAL A 191 18.23 -5.76 -4.16
CA VAL A 191 19.65 -5.92 -3.77
C VAL A 191 20.25 -7.16 -4.42
N GLU A 192 19.58 -8.31 -4.32
CA GLU A 192 20.05 -9.56 -4.95
C GLU A 192 20.08 -9.44 -6.47
N MET A 193 19.03 -8.85 -7.07
CA MET A 193 19.02 -8.56 -8.51
C MET A 193 20.22 -7.69 -8.91
N TYR A 194 20.55 -6.66 -8.12
CA TYR A 194 21.70 -5.81 -8.37
C TYR A 194 23.04 -6.57 -8.28
N ILE A 195 23.21 -7.41 -7.26
CA ILE A 195 24.43 -8.23 -7.07
C ILE A 195 24.64 -9.16 -8.28
N VAL A 196 23.59 -9.85 -8.72
CA VAL A 196 23.63 -10.76 -9.87
C VAL A 196 23.90 -9.99 -11.17
N GLN A 197 23.14 -8.93 -11.45
CA GLN A 197 23.25 -8.17 -12.70
C GLN A 197 24.59 -7.43 -12.84
N LYS A 198 25.13 -6.90 -11.74
CA LYS A 198 26.43 -6.21 -11.73
C LYS A 198 27.62 -7.12 -11.42
N LYS A 199 27.39 -8.43 -11.24
CA LYS A 199 28.41 -9.43 -10.92
C LYS A 199 29.31 -8.96 -9.77
N VAL A 200 28.70 -8.42 -8.71
CA VAL A 200 29.45 -7.88 -7.56
C VAL A 200 30.21 -9.03 -6.89
N ALA A 201 31.53 -8.89 -6.76
CA ALA A 201 32.37 -9.92 -6.14
C ALA A 201 31.92 -10.19 -4.70
N LYS A 202 31.70 -11.46 -4.37
CA LYS A 202 31.41 -11.90 -2.99
C LYS A 202 32.52 -11.42 -2.06
N TRP A 203 32.16 -10.99 -0.86
CA TRP A 203 33.07 -10.45 0.15
C TRP A 203 33.76 -9.12 -0.20
N SER A 204 33.48 -8.52 -1.36
CA SER A 204 33.88 -7.13 -1.59
C SER A 204 33.18 -6.19 -0.60
N THR A 205 33.80 -5.04 -0.30
CA THR A 205 33.21 -4.01 0.57
C THR A 205 31.79 -3.63 0.13
N ARG A 206 31.54 -3.57 -1.18
CA ARG A 206 30.22 -3.28 -1.75
C ARG A 206 29.22 -4.39 -1.47
N TRP A 207 29.62 -5.65 -1.64
CA TRP A 207 28.76 -6.80 -1.33
C TRP A 207 28.41 -6.84 0.16
N MET A 208 29.41 -6.66 1.03
CA MET A 208 29.21 -6.61 2.48
C MET A 208 28.24 -5.49 2.88
N CYS A 209 28.40 -4.29 2.32
CA CYS A 209 27.52 -3.15 2.58
C CYS A 209 26.07 -3.44 2.16
N LEU A 210 25.87 -4.05 0.99
CA LEU A 210 24.53 -4.41 0.51
C LEU A 210 23.87 -5.50 1.37
N GLN A 211 24.63 -6.50 1.82
CA GLN A 211 24.12 -7.54 2.71
C GLN A 211 23.82 -7.00 4.11
N LEU A 212 24.68 -6.14 4.65
CA LEU A 212 24.45 -5.44 5.92
C LEU A 212 23.18 -4.57 5.85
N LEU A 213 22.97 -3.83 4.76
CA LEU A 213 21.75 -3.06 4.54
C LEU A 213 20.51 -3.97 4.55
N SER A 214 20.55 -5.07 3.78
CA SER A 214 19.46 -6.03 3.72
C SER A 214 19.15 -6.65 5.09
N LEU A 215 20.17 -7.03 5.85
CA LEU A 215 20.03 -7.58 7.19
C LEU A 215 19.46 -6.55 8.19
N ALA A 216 19.93 -5.31 8.14
CA ALA A 216 19.41 -4.24 8.99
C ALA A 216 17.92 -3.98 8.71
N CYS A 217 17.54 -3.91 7.42
CA CYS A 217 16.15 -3.78 7.02
C CYS A 217 15.29 -4.99 7.42
N LEU A 218 15.86 -6.20 7.42
CA LEU A 218 15.18 -7.40 7.91
C LEU A 218 14.88 -7.29 9.41
N ILE A 219 15.85 -6.86 10.22
CA ILE A 219 15.67 -6.67 11.66
C ILE A 219 14.58 -5.63 11.94
N ILE A 220 14.63 -4.49 11.24
CA ILE A 220 13.60 -3.43 11.34
C ILE A 220 12.22 -3.99 10.98
N THR A 221 12.13 -4.79 9.93
CA THR A 221 10.90 -5.43 9.48
C THR A 221 10.34 -6.39 10.51
N ILE A 222 11.18 -7.23 11.12
CA ILE A 222 10.76 -8.16 12.18
C ILE A 222 10.25 -7.39 13.41
N ALA A 223 10.98 -6.37 13.84
CA ALA A 223 10.57 -5.52 14.95
C ALA A 223 9.21 -4.85 14.67
N SER A 224 9.05 -4.30 13.47
CA SER A 224 7.81 -3.66 13.03
C SER A 224 6.61 -4.62 12.98
N ALA A 225 6.81 -5.83 12.45
CA ALA A 225 5.77 -6.87 12.46
C ALA A 225 5.37 -7.23 13.90
N ALA A 226 6.34 -7.39 14.80
CA ALA A 226 6.07 -7.66 16.21
C ALA A 226 5.30 -6.52 16.89
N GLY A 227 5.68 -5.26 16.65
CA GLY A 227 4.98 -4.09 17.16
C GLY A 227 3.53 -4.00 16.66
N SER A 228 3.32 -4.25 15.38
CA SER A 228 2.00 -4.24 14.75
C SER A 228 1.09 -5.36 15.29
N ILE A 229 1.63 -6.58 15.44
CA ILE A 229 0.88 -7.70 16.03
C ILE A 229 0.52 -7.41 17.49
N ALA A 230 1.45 -6.84 18.27
CA ALA A 230 1.17 -6.44 19.64
C ALA A 230 0.08 -5.37 19.73
N GLY A 231 0.07 -4.41 18.78
CA GLY A 231 -1.00 -3.42 18.60
C GLY A 231 -2.35 -4.06 18.35
N VAL A 232 -2.47 -4.90 17.32
CA VAL A 232 -3.72 -5.61 16.99
C VAL A 232 -4.23 -6.42 18.18
N VAL A 233 -3.36 -7.18 18.85
CA VAL A 233 -3.75 -8.00 20.00
C VAL A 233 -4.23 -7.14 21.17
N SER A 234 -3.63 -5.97 21.37
CA SER A 234 -4.07 -5.02 22.40
C SER A 234 -5.45 -4.46 22.07
N ASP A 235 -5.66 -4.03 20.84
CA ASP A 235 -6.90 -3.37 20.42
C ASP A 235 -8.08 -4.37 20.32
N LEU A 236 -7.81 -5.61 19.92
CA LEU A 236 -8.81 -6.69 19.90
C LEU A 236 -9.38 -7.03 21.28
N LYS A 237 -8.65 -6.76 22.38
CA LYS A 237 -9.19 -7.00 23.74
C LYS A 237 -10.35 -6.09 24.09
N VAL A 238 -10.37 -4.89 23.51
CA VAL A 238 -11.38 -3.86 23.78
C VAL A 238 -12.44 -3.81 22.68
N TYR A 239 -12.08 -4.26 21.47
CA TYR A 239 -12.96 -4.23 20.32
C TYR A 239 -14.16 -5.19 20.46
N GLN A 240 -15.33 -4.67 20.11
CA GLN A 240 -16.59 -5.43 20.04
C GLN A 240 -17.13 -5.32 18.61
N PRO A 241 -17.02 -6.37 17.79
CA PRO A 241 -17.46 -6.33 16.39
C PRO A 241 -18.92 -5.91 16.28
N PHE A 242 -19.19 -4.96 15.37
CA PHE A 242 -20.54 -4.52 15.00
C PHE A 242 -21.40 -3.91 16.14
N LYS A 243 -20.80 -3.54 17.28
CA LYS A 243 -21.46 -2.70 18.27
C LYS A 243 -21.29 -1.23 17.88
N ALA A 244 -22.39 -0.57 17.53
CA ALA A 244 -22.42 0.88 17.45
C ALA A 244 -22.18 1.46 18.86
N ARG A 245 -21.30 2.45 18.95
CA ARG A 245 -20.99 3.15 20.19
C ARG A 245 -22.15 4.04 20.61
#